data_AF-A0A524ADR6-F1
#
_entry.id   AF-A0A524ADR6-F1
#
_cell.length_a   1.000
_cell.length_b   1.000
_cell.length_c   1.000
_cell.angle_alpha   90.00
_cell.angle_beta   90.00
_cell.angle_gamma   90.00
#
_symmetry.space_group_name_H-M   'P 1'
#
loop_
_entity.id
_entity.type
_entity.pdbx_description
1 polymer ?
#
loop_
_entity_poly.entity_id
_entity_poly.type
_entity_poly.pdbx_seq_one_letter_code
_entity_poly.pdbx_strand_id
1 'polypeptide(L)'
;MGHTITVSEQVYAALQRQAVHSRKPLDALAESWLKQHLDLERYPELEWRQEPGGWRVGIRGTAIDVYTVIGYSQAGYSPQEIADEMSPILSVGQVCTCLSYYAEYPDEIDQILAESETEPSKARLYRALGPVGYWRLTGSSDQPRAIREARARYDKGVESPSESLKTLRRDEDTDQWFQRSSVLQ
;
A
#
# COMPACT_ATOMS: atom_id res chain seq x y z
N MET A 1 -8.29 33.83 4.67
CA MET A 1 -8.85 34.14 3.34
C MET A 1 -9.28 32.81 2.72
N GLY A 2 -10.47 32.72 2.14
CA GLY A 2 -10.93 31.48 1.50
C GLY A 2 -10.45 31.43 0.05
N HIS A 3 -9.92 30.29 -0.38
CA HIS A 3 -9.57 30.04 -1.77
C HIS A 3 -10.60 29.08 -2.37
N THR A 4 -11.01 29.30 -3.63
CA THR A 4 -11.96 28.43 -4.34
C THR A 4 -11.23 27.69 -5.44
N ILE A 5 -11.31 26.35 -5.43
CA ILE A 5 -10.77 25.47 -6.46
C ILE A 5 -11.94 24.76 -7.14
N THR A 6 -12.00 24.84 -8.46
CA THR A 6 -12.99 24.10 -9.25
C THR A 6 -12.50 22.68 -9.47
N VAL A 7 -13.28 21.69 -9.04
CA VAL A 7 -13.03 20.26 -9.26
C VAL A 7 -14.14 19.65 -10.12
N SER A 8 -13.89 18.49 -10.73
CA SER A 8 -14.94 17.78 -11.45
C SER A 8 -15.98 17.20 -10.49
N GLU A 9 -17.21 17.00 -10.96
CA GLU A 9 -18.29 16.33 -10.21
C GLU A 9 -17.84 14.95 -9.67
N GLN A 10 -17.06 14.22 -10.46
CA GLN A 10 -16.54 12.91 -10.07
C GLN A 10 -15.57 13.01 -8.86
N VAL A 11 -14.70 14.03 -8.85
CA VAL A 11 -13.76 14.27 -7.74
C VAL A 11 -14.51 14.76 -6.51
N TYR A 12 -15.45 15.70 -6.68
CA TYR A 12 -16.26 16.20 -5.58
C TYR A 12 -17.05 15.07 -4.89
N ALA A 13 -17.72 14.21 -5.67
CA ALA A 13 -18.45 13.07 -5.13
C ALA A 13 -17.54 12.03 -4.44
N ALA A 14 -16.30 11.86 -4.91
CA ALA A 14 -15.32 11.01 -4.24
C ALA A 14 -14.88 11.59 -2.89
N LEU A 15 -14.56 12.89 -2.85
CA LEU A 15 -14.20 13.60 -1.62
C LEU A 15 -15.35 13.59 -0.61
N GLN A 16 -16.59 13.79 -1.05
CA GLN A 16 -17.76 13.77 -0.18
C GLN A 16 -17.99 12.39 0.45
N ARG A 17 -17.84 11.31 -0.33
CA ARG A 17 -17.91 9.93 0.21
C ARG A 17 -16.85 9.69 1.27
N GLN A 18 -15.61 10.14 1.01
CA GLN A 18 -14.52 9.97 1.95
C GLN A 18 -14.68 10.81 3.21
N ALA A 19 -15.19 12.04 3.11
CA ALA A 19 -15.46 12.92 4.24
C ALA A 19 -16.47 12.30 5.21
N VAL A 20 -17.54 11.70 4.67
CA VAL A 20 -18.54 10.97 5.46
C VAL A 20 -17.91 9.76 6.15
N HIS A 21 -17.09 8.99 5.43
CA HIS A 21 -16.45 7.79 5.98
C HIS A 21 -15.46 8.13 7.12
N SER A 22 -14.64 9.16 6.91
CA SER A 22 -13.63 9.63 7.87
C SER A 22 -14.19 10.54 8.98
N ARG A 23 -15.50 10.88 8.94
CA ARG A 23 -16.16 11.82 9.85
C ARG A 23 -15.46 13.19 9.95
N LYS A 24 -14.82 13.62 8.86
CA LYS A 24 -14.16 14.92 8.74
C LYS A 24 -15.00 15.85 7.86
N PRO A 25 -15.04 17.16 8.13
CA PRO A 25 -15.67 18.10 7.21
C PRO A 25 -14.92 18.11 5.87
N LEU A 26 -15.67 18.24 4.76
CA LEU A 26 -15.15 18.11 3.40
C LEU A 26 -13.93 19.00 3.14
N ASP A 27 -14.02 20.28 3.54
CA ASP A 27 -12.95 21.25 3.33
C ASP A 27 -11.68 20.87 4.10
N ALA A 28 -11.81 20.37 5.33
CA ALA A 28 -10.66 19.92 6.11
C ALA A 28 -10.03 18.65 5.54
N LEU A 29 -10.86 17.73 5.01
CA LEU A 29 -10.36 16.56 4.32
C LEU A 29 -9.60 16.97 3.04
N ALA A 30 -10.20 17.83 2.22
CA ALA A 30 -9.61 18.31 0.97
C ALA A 30 -8.28 19.05 1.22
N GLU A 31 -8.25 19.96 2.20
CA GLU A 31 -7.03 20.66 2.62
C GLU A 31 -5.95 19.67 3.07
N SER A 32 -6.30 18.70 3.92
CA SER A 32 -5.34 17.70 4.42
C SER A 32 -4.76 16.87 3.28
N TRP A 33 -5.58 16.42 2.34
CA TRP A 33 -5.15 15.61 1.19
C TRP A 33 -4.28 16.39 0.21
N LEU A 34 -4.65 17.65 -0.07
CA LEU A 34 -3.86 18.52 -0.94
C LEU A 34 -2.50 18.81 -0.32
N LYS A 35 -2.48 19.21 0.96
CA LYS A 35 -1.25 19.43 1.70
C LYS A 35 -0.35 18.20 1.66
N GLN A 36 -0.91 17.03 1.94
CA GLN A 36 -0.18 15.77 1.94
C GLN A 36 0.41 15.41 0.56
N HIS A 37 -0.37 15.59 -0.51
CA HIS A 37 0.12 15.35 -1.87
C HIS A 37 1.28 16.26 -2.25
N LEU A 38 1.20 17.54 -1.89
CA LEU A 38 2.27 18.51 -2.14
C LEU A 38 3.49 18.23 -1.27
N ASP A 39 3.28 17.81 -0.02
CA ASP A 39 4.36 17.56 0.92
C ASP A 39 5.09 16.24 0.67
N LEU A 40 4.47 15.27 -0.02
CA LEU A 40 5.17 14.03 -0.39
C LEU A 40 6.36 14.28 -1.34
N GLU A 41 6.38 15.41 -2.05
CA GLU A 41 7.53 15.85 -2.85
C GLU A 41 8.80 16.06 -1.99
N ARG A 42 8.64 16.32 -0.68
CA ARG A 42 9.75 16.43 0.27
C ARG A 42 10.39 15.06 0.58
N TYR A 43 9.74 13.96 0.19
CA TYR A 43 10.12 12.59 0.48
C TYR A 43 10.30 11.78 -0.83
N PRO A 44 11.44 11.91 -1.54
CA PRO A 44 11.63 11.30 -2.87
C PRO A 44 11.59 9.76 -2.85
N GLU A 45 11.84 9.15 -1.69
CA GLU A 45 11.77 7.71 -1.45
C GLU A 45 10.35 7.19 -1.25
N LEU A 46 9.35 8.08 -1.12
CA LEU A 46 7.95 7.72 -0.93
C LEU A 46 7.15 7.99 -2.21
N GLU A 47 6.05 7.26 -2.37
CA GLU A 47 5.15 7.42 -3.51
C GLU A 47 3.71 7.13 -3.13
N TRP A 48 2.79 7.80 -3.83
CA TRP A 48 1.39 7.45 -3.77
C TRP A 48 1.11 6.17 -4.56
N ARG A 49 0.40 5.24 -3.91
CA ARG A 49 -0.06 4.00 -4.54
C ARG A 49 -1.56 3.86 -4.37
N GLN A 50 -2.24 3.57 -5.48
CA GLN A 50 -3.65 3.23 -5.46
C GLN A 50 -3.79 1.73 -5.21
N GLU A 51 -4.39 1.38 -4.09
CA GLU A 51 -4.71 0.00 -3.71
C GLU A 51 -6.24 -0.19 -3.71
N PRO A 52 -6.76 -1.43 -3.73
CA PRO A 52 -8.19 -1.70 -3.62
C PRO A 52 -8.85 -1.08 -2.36
N GLY A 53 -8.05 -0.84 -1.31
CA GLY A 53 -8.47 -0.18 -0.08
C GLY A 53 -8.27 1.34 -0.06
N GLY A 54 -8.02 1.98 -1.21
CA GLY A 54 -7.79 3.42 -1.31
C GLY A 54 -6.32 3.78 -1.56
N TRP A 55 -6.05 5.09 -1.55
CA TRP A 55 -4.70 5.63 -1.70
C TRP A 55 -3.89 5.41 -0.44
N ARG A 56 -2.62 5.04 -0.62
CA ARG A 56 -1.66 4.81 0.47
C ARG A 56 -0.30 5.35 0.09
N VAL A 57 0.49 5.69 1.10
CA VAL A 57 1.89 6.05 0.92
C VAL A 57 2.74 4.79 0.97
N GLY A 58 3.35 4.46 -0.17
CA GLY A 58 4.30 3.38 -0.37
C GLY A 58 5.75 3.84 -0.33
N ILE A 59 6.66 2.92 -0.08
CA ILE A 59 8.10 3.15 -0.24
C ILE A 59 8.48 2.79 -1.68
N ARG A 60 9.01 3.77 -2.42
CA ARG A 60 9.37 3.67 -3.83
C ARG A 60 10.32 2.52 -4.08
N GLY A 61 10.04 1.76 -5.14
CA GLY A 61 10.84 0.60 -5.52
C GLY A 61 10.60 -0.64 -4.65
N THR A 62 9.63 -0.60 -3.74
CA THR A 62 9.26 -1.73 -2.88
C THR A 62 7.75 -1.94 -2.86
N ALA A 63 7.31 -3.12 -2.41
CA ALA A 63 5.91 -3.41 -2.14
C ALA A 63 5.47 -3.02 -0.72
N ILE A 64 6.30 -2.30 0.03
CA ILE A 64 6.08 -1.99 1.45
C ILE A 64 5.42 -0.61 1.56
N ASP A 65 4.38 -0.54 2.38
CA ASP A 65 3.67 0.70 2.70
C ASP A 65 4.23 1.32 3.99
N VAL A 66 4.19 2.64 4.11
CA VAL A 66 4.72 3.39 5.28
C VAL A 66 4.10 2.88 6.58
N TYR A 67 2.79 2.62 6.60
CA TYR A 67 2.11 2.10 7.80
C TYR A 67 2.70 0.78 8.31
N THR A 68 3.31 -0.04 7.45
CA THR A 68 3.95 -1.30 7.86
C THR A 68 5.18 -1.01 8.71
N VAL A 69 6.01 -0.04 8.29
CA VAL A 69 7.18 0.41 9.06
C VAL A 69 6.74 1.03 10.40
N ILE A 70 5.67 1.82 10.39
CA ILE A 70 5.13 2.43 11.62
C ILE A 70 4.59 1.37 12.57
N GLY A 71 3.92 0.33 12.06
CA GLY A 71 3.47 -0.80 12.88
C GLY A 71 4.61 -1.49 13.63
N TYR A 72 5.77 -1.69 12.98
CA TYR A 72 6.96 -2.22 13.66
C TYR A 72 7.51 -1.27 14.72
N SER A 73 7.58 0.02 14.41
CA SER A 73 8.07 1.02 15.36
C SER A 73 7.18 1.11 16.60
N GLN A 74 5.85 1.08 16.43
CA GLN A 74 4.88 1.05 17.53
C GLN A 74 4.99 -0.25 18.37
N ALA A 75 5.48 -1.34 17.77
CA ALA A 75 5.75 -2.60 18.47
C ALA A 75 7.10 -2.62 19.23
N GLY A 76 7.84 -1.52 19.22
CA GLY A 76 9.06 -1.35 20.00
C GLY A 76 10.35 -1.67 19.25
N TYR A 77 10.30 -1.93 17.94
CA TYR A 77 11.51 -2.14 17.13
C TYR A 77 12.21 -0.81 16.87
N SER A 78 13.54 -0.81 16.98
CA SER A 78 14.37 0.32 16.57
C SER A 78 14.47 0.41 15.04
N PRO A 79 14.80 1.59 14.46
CA PRO A 79 14.93 1.75 13.02
C PRO A 79 15.93 0.76 12.38
N GLN A 80 17.00 0.43 13.10
CA GLN A 80 18.01 -0.53 12.67
C GLN A 80 17.43 -1.94 12.58
N GLU A 81 16.72 -2.38 13.62
CA GLU A 81 16.09 -3.71 13.66
C GLU A 81 15.01 -3.87 12.58
N ILE A 82 14.27 -2.80 12.26
CA ILE A 82 13.28 -2.81 11.17
C ILE A 82 13.96 -3.03 9.82
N ALA A 83 15.05 -2.29 9.56
CA ALA A 83 15.82 -2.44 8.33
C ALA A 83 16.46 -3.82 8.22
N ASP A 84 16.98 -4.36 9.32
CA ASP A 84 17.59 -5.69 9.36
C ASP A 84 16.54 -6.80 9.10
N GLU A 85 15.34 -6.69 9.69
CA GLU A 85 14.24 -7.63 9.47
C GLU A 85 13.70 -7.58 8.02
N MET A 86 13.67 -6.39 7.41
CA MET A 86 13.19 -6.19 6.04
C MET A 86 14.33 -6.22 5.00
N SER A 87 15.51 -6.67 5.39
CA SER A 87 16.66 -6.79 4.50
C SER A 87 16.45 -7.89 3.45
N PRO A 88 16.86 -7.68 2.18
CA PRO A 88 17.58 -6.52 1.63
C PRO A 88 16.66 -5.44 1.01
N ILE A 89 15.37 -5.46 1.32
CA ILE A 89 14.34 -4.66 0.64
C ILE A 89 14.37 -3.19 1.11
N LEU A 90 14.62 -2.94 2.40
CA LEU A 90 14.68 -1.61 2.97
C LEU A 90 16.05 -1.28 3.56
N SER A 91 16.46 -0.05 3.33
CA SER A 91 17.58 0.58 4.03
C SER A 91 17.12 1.28 5.32
N VAL A 92 18.04 1.48 6.26
CA VAL A 92 17.79 2.28 7.47
C VAL A 92 17.36 3.71 7.11
N GLY A 93 17.90 4.28 6.02
CA GLY A 93 17.49 5.58 5.50
C GLY A 93 16.00 5.64 5.20
N GLN A 94 15.49 4.68 4.44
CA GLN A 94 14.06 4.58 4.10
C GLN A 94 13.18 4.38 5.34
N VAL A 95 13.65 3.62 6.32
CA VAL A 95 12.93 3.49 7.61
C VAL A 95 12.83 4.83 8.32
N CYS A 96 13.94 5.58 8.44
CA CYS A 96 13.93 6.92 9.02
C CYS A 96 13.05 7.91 8.24
N THR A 97 13.04 7.83 6.91
CA THR A 97 12.15 8.62 6.04
C THR A 97 10.68 8.35 6.39
N CYS A 98 10.29 7.08 6.54
CA CYS A 98 8.93 6.69 6.93
C CYS A 98 8.53 7.24 8.31
N LEU A 99 9.44 7.15 9.28
CA LEU A 99 9.19 7.66 10.63
C LEU A 99 9.04 9.19 10.65
N SER A 100 9.85 9.88 9.85
CA SER A 100 9.76 11.35 9.70
C SER A 100 8.43 11.76 9.07
N TYR A 101 8.01 11.05 8.02
CA TYR A 101 6.70 11.25 7.40
C TYR A 101 5.56 11.04 8.41
N TYR A 102 5.61 9.97 9.21
CA TYR A 102 4.59 9.70 10.24
C TYR A 102 4.54 10.77 11.33
N ALA A 103 5.68 11.33 11.73
CA ALA A 103 5.71 12.43 12.70
C ALA A 103 4.96 13.69 12.20
N GLU A 104 4.92 13.91 10.88
CA GLU A 104 4.19 15.03 10.26
C GLU A 104 2.72 14.70 9.98
N TYR A 105 2.39 13.43 9.68
CA TYR A 105 1.04 12.97 9.30
C TYR A 105 0.56 11.75 10.11
N PRO A 106 0.47 11.83 11.45
CA PRO A 106 0.13 10.67 12.28
C PRO A 106 -1.31 10.19 12.04
N ASP A 107 -2.27 11.11 11.96
CA ASP A 107 -3.71 10.79 11.83
C ASP A 107 -4.04 9.87 10.65
N GLU A 108 -3.35 10.04 9.52
CA GLU A 108 -3.57 9.21 8.33
C GLU A 108 -3.15 7.77 8.58
N ILE A 109 -1.91 7.61 9.04
CA ILE A 109 -1.32 6.30 9.25
C ILE A 109 -2.02 5.58 10.40
N ASP A 110 -2.39 6.31 11.46
CA ASP A 110 -3.16 5.78 12.58
C ASP A 110 -4.56 5.33 12.13
N GLN A 111 -5.23 6.08 11.25
CA GLN A 111 -6.50 5.66 10.67
C GLN A 111 -6.33 4.37 9.84
N ILE A 112 -5.29 4.28 9.01
CA ILE A 112 -5.00 3.07 8.24
C ILE A 112 -4.69 1.90 9.18
N LEU A 113 -3.91 2.11 10.23
CA LEU A 113 -3.57 1.09 11.21
C LEU A 113 -4.83 0.59 11.95
N ALA A 114 -5.74 1.49 12.34
CA ALA A 114 -7.01 1.14 12.96
C ALA A 114 -7.95 0.38 12.02
N GLU A 115 -8.04 0.78 10.74
CA GLU A 115 -8.82 0.09 9.71
C GLU A 115 -8.17 -1.25 9.27
N SER A 116 -6.86 -1.39 9.48
CA SER A 116 -6.07 -2.57 9.12
C SER A 116 -6.20 -3.74 10.08
N GLU A 117 -7.08 -3.68 11.09
CA GLU A 117 -7.50 -4.88 11.84
C GLU A 117 -8.23 -5.94 10.97
N THR A 118 -8.53 -5.59 9.72
CA THR A 118 -9.14 -6.45 8.70
C THR A 118 -8.24 -7.62 8.24
N GLU A 119 -8.84 -8.78 7.99
CA GLU A 119 -8.16 -10.04 7.58
C GLU A 119 -7.18 -9.92 6.38
N PRO A 120 -7.44 -9.11 5.33
CA PRO A 120 -6.50 -8.92 4.22
C PRO A 120 -5.19 -8.23 4.65
N SER A 121 -5.27 -7.35 5.64
CA SER A 121 -4.14 -6.61 6.19
C SER A 121 -3.27 -7.52 7.05
N LYS A 122 -3.87 -8.39 7.87
CA LYS A 122 -3.18 -9.47 8.60
C LYS A 122 -2.45 -10.42 7.66
N ALA A 123 -3.09 -10.82 6.56
CA ALA A 123 -2.46 -11.65 5.53
C ALA A 123 -1.27 -10.96 4.84
N ARG A 124 -1.35 -9.64 4.65
CA ARG A 124 -0.28 -8.83 4.08
C ARG A 124 0.90 -8.73 5.05
N LEU A 125 0.62 -8.43 6.32
CA LEU A 125 1.59 -8.43 7.41
C LEU A 125 2.27 -9.80 7.51
N TYR A 126 1.50 -10.89 7.59
CA TYR A 126 2.03 -12.25 7.67
C TYR A 126 2.92 -12.64 6.48
N ARG A 127 2.62 -12.16 5.26
CA ARG A 127 3.49 -12.39 4.09
C ARG A 127 4.80 -11.63 4.18
N ALA A 128 4.77 -10.39 4.68
CA ALA A 128 5.95 -9.54 4.79
C ALA A 128 6.86 -9.94 5.97
N LEU A 129 6.28 -10.36 7.10
CA LEU A 129 7.04 -10.63 8.34
C LEU A 129 7.37 -12.12 8.52
N GLY A 130 6.76 -12.97 7.69
CA GLY A 130 6.71 -14.40 7.95
C GLY A 130 5.97 -14.76 9.25
N PRO A 131 5.90 -16.06 9.58
CA PRO A 131 5.15 -16.55 10.75
C PRO A 131 5.68 -16.01 12.08
N VAL A 132 7.00 -15.91 12.20
CA VAL A 132 7.69 -15.54 13.45
C VAL A 132 7.57 -14.05 13.72
N GLY A 133 7.81 -13.20 12.71
CA GLY A 133 7.64 -11.76 12.83
C GLY A 133 6.18 -11.35 13.07
N TYR A 134 5.24 -12.05 12.42
CA TYR A 134 3.81 -11.81 12.62
C TYR A 134 3.36 -12.11 14.06
N TRP A 135 3.81 -13.22 14.66
CA TRP A 135 3.50 -13.56 16.04
C TRP A 135 4.07 -12.52 17.03
N ARG A 136 5.31 -12.07 16.83
CA ARG A 136 5.93 -11.05 17.70
C ARG A 136 5.14 -9.73 17.66
N LEU A 137 4.67 -9.34 16.49
CA LEU A 137 3.96 -8.08 16.28
C LEU A 137 2.50 -8.11 16.75
N THR A 138 1.78 -9.20 16.48
CA THR A 138 0.32 -9.25 16.72
C THR A 138 -0.05 -10.00 18.01
N GLY A 139 0.92 -10.65 18.66
CA GLY A 139 0.67 -11.59 19.76
C GLY A 139 -0.06 -12.87 19.33
N SER A 140 -0.38 -13.01 18.05
CA SER A 140 -1.15 -14.12 17.50
C SER A 140 -0.27 -15.05 16.67
N SER A 141 -0.23 -16.32 17.05
CA SER A 141 0.42 -17.37 16.26
C SER A 141 -0.47 -17.89 15.13
N ASP A 142 -1.73 -17.43 15.06
CA ASP A 142 -2.67 -17.89 14.07
C ASP A 142 -2.36 -17.31 12.69
N GLN A 143 -2.23 -18.20 11.71
CA GLN A 143 -2.18 -17.81 10.31
C GLN A 143 -3.45 -17.05 9.93
N PRO A 144 -3.33 -15.89 9.28
CA PRO A 144 -4.49 -15.21 8.71
C PRO A 144 -5.26 -16.17 7.81
N ARG A 145 -6.59 -16.16 7.95
CA ARG A 145 -7.54 -16.98 7.22
C ARG A 145 -7.28 -16.94 5.71
N ALA A 146 -6.97 -15.77 5.14
CA ALA A 146 -6.68 -15.64 3.72
C ALA A 146 -5.38 -16.38 3.30
N ILE A 147 -4.38 -16.48 4.19
CA ILE A 147 -3.17 -17.30 3.98
C ILE A 147 -3.49 -18.78 4.09
N ARG A 148 -4.26 -19.17 5.10
CA ARG A 148 -4.70 -20.55 5.31
C ARG A 148 -5.55 -21.07 4.14
N GLU A 149 -6.49 -20.26 3.66
CA GLU A 149 -7.36 -20.59 2.52
C GLU A 149 -6.58 -20.64 1.20
N ALA A 150 -5.63 -19.72 0.96
CA ALA A 150 -4.77 -19.77 -0.22
C ALA A 150 -3.90 -21.04 -0.24
N ARG A 151 -3.34 -21.43 0.91
CA ARG A 151 -2.53 -22.64 1.04
C ARG A 151 -3.36 -23.90 0.85
N ALA A 152 -4.57 -23.95 1.43
CA ALA A 152 -5.50 -25.05 1.22
C ALA A 152 -5.98 -25.20 -0.23
N ARG A 153 -6.02 -24.11 -1.02
CA ARG A 153 -6.30 -24.16 -2.47
C ARG A 153 -5.11 -24.75 -3.24
N TYR A 154 -3.88 -24.37 -2.89
CA TYR A 154 -2.66 -24.90 -3.48
C TYR A 154 -2.48 -26.40 -3.18
N ASP A 155 -2.68 -26.81 -1.93
CA ASP A 155 -2.57 -28.21 -1.49
C ASP A 155 -3.66 -29.12 -2.11
N LYS A 156 -4.78 -28.53 -2.57
CA LYS A 156 -5.85 -29.23 -3.30
C LYS A 156 -5.61 -29.33 -4.81
N GLY A 157 -4.46 -28.90 -5.31
CA GLY A 157 -4.10 -29.00 -6.74
C GLY A 157 -4.89 -28.05 -7.65
N VAL A 158 -5.48 -26.98 -7.11
CA VAL A 158 -6.03 -25.90 -7.95
C VAL A 158 -4.86 -25.03 -8.39
N GLU A 159 -4.61 -25.00 -9.69
CA GLU A 159 -3.42 -24.43 -10.35
C GLU A 159 -2.91 -23.13 -9.73
N SER A 160 -1.58 -23.07 -9.58
CA SER A 160 -0.86 -21.89 -9.14
C SER A 160 -1.17 -20.68 -10.05
N PRO A 161 -1.40 -19.46 -9.51
CA PRO A 161 -1.47 -18.24 -10.33
C PRO A 161 -0.23 -18.00 -11.20
N SER A 162 0.91 -18.63 -10.85
CA SER A 162 2.14 -18.59 -11.65
C SER A 162 2.10 -19.46 -12.91
N GLU A 163 1.18 -20.43 -13.02
CA GLU A 163 0.96 -21.25 -14.22
C GLU A 163 -0.05 -20.59 -15.17
N SER A 164 -1.09 -19.93 -14.64
CA SER A 164 -2.06 -19.17 -15.46
C SER A 164 -1.43 -17.96 -16.18
N LEU A 165 -0.31 -17.43 -15.68
CA LEU A 165 0.47 -16.39 -16.37
C LEU A 165 1.47 -16.94 -17.40
N LYS A 166 1.75 -18.25 -17.40
CA LYS A 166 2.56 -18.90 -18.45
C LYS A 166 1.71 -19.32 -19.65
N THR A 167 0.46 -19.70 -19.43
CA THR A 167 -0.48 -20.04 -20.50
C THR A 167 -1.02 -18.82 -21.23
N LEU A 168 -1.02 -17.63 -20.60
CA LEU A 168 -1.35 -16.37 -21.29
C LEU A 168 -0.20 -15.78 -22.14
N ARG A 169 0.93 -16.48 -22.27
CA ARG A 169 2.09 -16.05 -23.07
C ARG A 169 2.39 -17.01 -24.23
N ARG A 170 1.34 -17.68 -24.72
CA ARG A 170 1.41 -18.56 -25.87
C ARG A 170 0.11 -18.54 -26.68
N ASP A 171 -0.52 -17.38 -26.80
CA ASP A 171 -1.42 -17.11 -27.92
C ASP A 171 -0.68 -16.20 -28.90
N GLU A 172 -0.38 -16.81 -30.04
CA GLU A 172 0.22 -16.24 -31.23
C GLU A 172 -0.66 -15.13 -31.81
N ASP A 173 -0.43 -13.85 -31.46
CA ASP A 173 -0.86 -12.75 -32.35
C ASP A 173 -0.22 -11.38 -32.07
N THR A 174 1.01 -11.33 -31.54
CA THR A 174 1.70 -10.05 -31.25
C THR A 174 2.54 -9.51 -32.42
N ASP A 175 2.55 -10.19 -33.58
CA ASP A 175 3.29 -9.73 -34.77
C ASP A 175 2.45 -8.89 -35.77
N GLN A 176 1.12 -8.78 -35.60
CA GLN A 176 0.29 -7.97 -36.50
C GLN A 176 0.11 -6.50 -36.08
N TRP A 177 0.50 -6.10 -34.87
CA TRP A 177 0.30 -4.73 -34.41
C TRP A 177 1.47 -3.76 -34.73
N PHE A 178 2.68 -4.27 -35.03
CA PHE A 178 3.84 -3.41 -35.33
C PHE A 178 4.07 -3.12 -36.83
N GLN A 179 3.30 -3.71 -37.76
CA GLN A 179 3.43 -3.46 -39.21
C GLN A 179 2.40 -2.50 -39.82
N ARG A 180 1.42 -1.97 -39.06
CA ARG A 180 0.40 -1.03 -39.59
C ARG A 180 0.60 0.45 -39.21
N SER A 181 1.80 0.85 -38.78
CA SER A 181 2.11 2.27 -38.49
C SER A 181 3.23 2.87 -39.34
N SER A 182 3.60 2.26 -40.48
CA SER A 182 4.61 2.83 -41.38
C SER A 182 4.16 2.96 -42.85
N VAL A 183 2.88 3.33 -43.08
CA VAL A 183 2.41 3.84 -44.38
C VAL A 183 1.35 4.92 -44.14
N LEU A 184 1.79 6.13 -43.79
CA LEU A 184 1.12 7.40 -44.09
C LEU A 184 2.16 8.53 -44.02
N GLN A 185 3.01 8.61 -45.05
CA GLN A 185 3.47 9.86 -45.68
C GLN A 185 3.57 9.61 -47.18
#